data_AF-A0A6F8XDQ5-F1
#
_entry.id   AF-A0A6F8XDQ5-F1
#
_cell.length_a   1.000
_cell.length_b   1.000
_cell.length_c   1.000
_cell.angle_alpha   90.00
_cell.angle_beta   90.00
_cell.angle_gamma   90.00
#
_symmetry.space_group_name_H-M   'P 1'
#
loop_
_entity.id
_entity.type
_entity.pdbx_description
1 polymer ?
#
loop_
_entity_poly.entity_id
_entity_poly.type
_entity_poly.pdbx_seq_one_letter_code
_entity_poly.pdbx_strand_id
1 'polypeptide(L)'
;MSSLKVVVETNGKGISSYELVEFLRYFRAAYVASLKNIKKYEYQVANLKDVDIIKMANIFKLSHVSDSVDSLIAVDCGDSELELIDIKRENPLSFTFSGSGLKVAVALTVVAWLCGAEVSVSEIEAGPFKAESVEIKLPSLADGISRFDFIFHENSTQRTKLDDN
;
A
#
# COMPACT_ATOMS: atom_id res chain seq x y z
N MET A 1 -6.94 -3.59 18.63
CA MET A 1 -6.47 -2.82 17.47
C MET A 1 -5.30 -3.58 16.87
N SER A 2 -5.27 -3.76 15.55
CA SER A 2 -4.10 -4.34 14.90
C SER A 2 -3.14 -3.22 14.52
N SER A 3 -1.85 -3.56 14.45
CA SER A 3 -0.80 -2.65 14.02
C SER A 3 -0.14 -3.19 12.77
N LEU A 4 0.09 -2.32 11.80
CA LEU A 4 0.90 -2.61 10.63
C LEU A 4 2.24 -1.93 10.79
N LYS A 5 3.32 -2.68 10.57
CA LYS A 5 4.65 -2.12 10.43
C LYS A 5 5.10 -2.21 8.98
N VAL A 6 5.35 -1.07 8.37
CA VAL A 6 5.96 -0.98 7.04
C VAL A 6 7.44 -0.69 7.23
N VAL A 7 8.30 -1.53 6.67
CA VAL A 7 9.75 -1.41 6.68
C VAL A 7 10.20 -1.18 5.25
N VAL A 8 11.00 -0.15 5.03
CA VAL A 8 11.54 0.23 3.73
C VAL A 8 13.06 0.26 3.88
N GLU A 9 13.75 -0.61 3.14
CA GLU A 9 15.20 -0.50 3.08
C GLU A 9 15.58 0.82 2.40
N THR A 10 16.62 1.46 2.90
CA THR A 10 17.26 2.54 2.15
C THR A 10 18.48 1.97 1.47
N ASN A 11 18.90 2.56 0.35
CA ASN A 11 20.16 2.22 -0.32
C ASN A 11 21.41 2.65 0.48
N GLY A 12 21.31 2.77 1.81
CA GLY A 12 22.35 3.24 2.72
C GLY A 12 22.58 4.76 2.66
N LYS A 13 21.85 5.50 1.82
CA LYS A 13 21.92 6.97 1.75
C LYS A 13 20.90 7.61 2.69
N GLY A 14 21.18 8.84 3.11
CA GLY A 14 20.21 9.64 3.87
C GLY A 14 18.93 9.85 3.08
N ILE A 15 17.78 9.68 3.74
CA ILE A 15 16.46 9.85 3.15
C ILE A 15 16.13 11.33 3.10
N SER A 16 15.91 11.88 1.91
CA SER A 16 15.44 13.26 1.82
C SER A 16 13.99 13.36 2.30
N SER A 17 13.62 14.53 2.85
CA SER A 17 12.22 14.78 3.22
C SER A 17 11.28 14.74 2.00
N TYR A 18 11.80 15.07 0.81
CA TYR A 18 11.06 15.00 -0.44
C TYR A 18 10.69 13.55 -0.79
N GLU A 19 11.68 12.64 -0.88
CA GLU A 19 11.45 11.23 -1.21
C GLU A 19 10.51 10.56 -0.20
N LEU A 20 10.66 10.90 1.09
CA LEU A 20 9.78 10.39 2.13
C LEU A 20 8.31 10.81 1.92
N VAL A 21 8.09 12.09 1.64
CA VAL A 21 6.74 12.63 1.41
C VAL A 21 6.14 12.05 0.13
N GLU A 22 6.94 11.96 -0.93
CA GLU A 22 6.50 11.40 -2.21
C GLU A 22 6.13 9.92 -2.10
N PHE A 23 6.96 9.13 -1.42
CA PHE A 23 6.65 7.74 -1.11
C PHE A 23 5.35 7.61 -0.33
N LEU A 24 5.14 8.40 0.74
CA LEU A 24 3.92 8.36 1.54
C LEU A 24 2.68 8.74 0.72
N ARG A 25 2.80 9.70 -0.20
CA ARG A 25 1.72 10.08 -1.12
C ARG A 25 1.32 8.92 -2.02
N TYR A 26 2.28 8.29 -2.68
CA TYR A 26 2.03 7.14 -3.54
C TYR A 26 1.49 5.93 -2.77
N PHE A 27 2.06 5.66 -1.60
CA PHE A 27 1.62 4.59 -0.72
C PHE A 27 0.15 4.78 -0.30
N ARG A 28 -0.22 5.99 0.13
CA ARG A 28 -1.61 6.34 0.46
C ARG A 28 -2.53 6.17 -0.73
N ALA A 29 -2.15 6.66 -1.91
CA ALA A 29 -2.96 6.53 -3.13
C ALA A 29 -3.19 5.05 -3.51
N ALA A 30 -2.14 4.23 -3.46
CA ALA A 30 -2.23 2.80 -3.76
C ALA A 30 -3.11 2.06 -2.76
N TYR A 31 -3.01 2.42 -1.48
CA TYR A 31 -3.89 1.89 -0.43
C TYR A 31 -5.36 2.23 -0.68
N VAL A 32 -5.69 3.50 -0.99
CA VAL A 32 -7.07 3.91 -1.31
C VAL A 32 -7.61 3.17 -2.52
N ALA A 33 -6.82 3.09 -3.58
CA ALA A 33 -7.24 2.42 -4.79
C ALA A 33 -7.41 0.91 -4.55
N SER A 34 -6.62 0.30 -3.66
CA SER A 34 -6.82 -1.10 -3.22
C SER A 34 -8.14 -1.26 -2.47
N LEU A 35 -8.48 -0.36 -1.55
CA LEU A 35 -9.77 -0.37 -0.86
C LEU A 35 -10.96 -0.23 -1.83
N LYS A 36 -10.87 0.64 -2.83
CA LYS A 36 -11.91 0.79 -3.86
C LYS A 36 -12.13 -0.53 -4.62
N ASN A 37 -11.06 -1.24 -4.96
CA ASN A 37 -11.14 -2.53 -5.65
C ASN A 37 -11.76 -3.62 -4.76
N ILE A 38 -11.35 -3.72 -3.49
CA ILE A 38 -11.94 -4.67 -2.53
C ILE A 38 -13.46 -4.48 -2.45
N LYS A 39 -13.93 -3.23 -2.35
CA LYS A 39 -15.36 -2.90 -2.34
C LYS A 39 -16.04 -3.27 -3.65
N LYS A 40 -15.43 -2.94 -4.80
CA LYS A 40 -15.98 -3.20 -6.14
C LYS A 40 -16.24 -4.69 -6.41
N TYR A 41 -15.39 -5.57 -5.91
CA TYR A 41 -15.47 -7.01 -6.15
C TYR A 41 -16.11 -7.78 -4.99
N GLU A 42 -16.68 -7.07 -4.01
CA GLU A 42 -17.39 -7.64 -2.85
C GLU A 42 -16.60 -8.73 -2.11
N TYR A 43 -15.27 -8.62 -2.10
CA TYR A 43 -14.43 -9.60 -1.41
C TYR A 43 -14.71 -9.56 0.09
N GLN A 44 -15.07 -10.71 0.66
CA GLN A 44 -15.10 -10.87 2.10
C GLN A 44 -13.68 -10.93 2.63
N VAL A 45 -13.23 -9.81 3.20
CA VAL A 45 -11.85 -9.61 3.66
C VAL A 45 -11.37 -10.70 4.62
N ALA A 46 -12.28 -11.24 5.44
CA ALA A 46 -12.00 -12.29 6.42
C ALA A 46 -11.63 -13.66 5.80
N ASN A 47 -11.88 -13.86 4.51
CA ASN A 47 -11.72 -15.15 3.83
C ASN A 47 -10.74 -15.09 2.65
N LEU A 48 -9.98 -14.00 2.52
CA LEU A 48 -9.06 -13.81 1.40
C LEU A 48 -7.86 -14.74 1.51
N LYS A 49 -7.62 -15.50 0.44
CA LYS A 49 -6.41 -16.32 0.29
C LYS A 49 -5.37 -15.56 -0.53
N ASP A 50 -4.12 -16.02 -0.49
CA ASP A 50 -3.03 -15.45 -1.30
C ASP A 50 -3.40 -15.36 -2.79
N VAL A 51 -4.11 -16.36 -3.32
CA VAL A 51 -4.57 -16.35 -4.72
C VAL A 51 -5.53 -15.21 -5.02
N ASP A 52 -6.36 -14.80 -4.06
CA ASP A 52 -7.31 -13.70 -4.22
C ASP A 52 -6.57 -12.35 -4.14
N ILE A 53 -5.57 -12.26 -3.28
CA ILE A 53 -4.68 -11.10 -3.19
C ILE A 53 -3.86 -10.93 -4.46
N ILE A 54 -3.30 -12.01 -5.01
CA ILE A 54 -2.59 -12.01 -6.30
C ILE A 54 -3.53 -11.60 -7.43
N LYS A 55 -4.76 -12.14 -7.46
CA LYS A 55 -5.78 -11.71 -8.42
C LYS A 55 -6.08 -10.22 -8.29
N MET A 56 -6.26 -9.70 -7.07
CA MET A 56 -6.48 -8.27 -6.83
C MET A 56 -5.29 -7.41 -7.25
N ALA A 57 -4.06 -7.83 -6.94
CA ALA A 57 -2.85 -7.13 -7.37
C ALA A 57 -2.71 -7.14 -8.90
N ASN A 58 -3.00 -8.27 -9.56
CA ASN A 58 -3.00 -8.35 -11.02
C ASN A 58 -4.11 -7.51 -11.64
N ILE A 59 -5.32 -7.53 -11.07
CA ILE A 59 -6.40 -6.62 -11.47
C ILE A 59 -5.90 -5.18 -11.31
N PHE A 60 -5.26 -4.81 -10.21
CA PHE A 60 -4.75 -3.45 -10.02
C PHE A 60 -3.63 -3.08 -11.00
N LYS A 61 -2.73 -4.00 -11.34
CA LYS A 61 -1.69 -3.80 -12.37
C LYS A 61 -2.29 -3.64 -13.78
N LEU A 62 -3.35 -4.39 -14.07
CA LEU A 62 -4.01 -4.42 -15.38
C LEU A 62 -5.14 -3.40 -15.51
N SER A 63 -5.67 -2.92 -14.39
CA SER A 63 -6.69 -1.88 -14.33
C SER A 63 -5.98 -0.54 -14.40
N HIS A 64 -6.43 0.32 -15.30
CA HIS A 64 -6.05 1.72 -15.20
C HIS A 64 -6.58 2.27 -13.88
N VAL A 65 -5.67 2.73 -13.01
CA VAL A 65 -6.07 3.61 -11.92
C VAL A 65 -6.42 4.95 -12.57
N SER A 66 -7.70 5.11 -12.92
CA SER A 66 -8.20 6.30 -13.62
C SER A 66 -8.11 7.57 -12.77
N ASP A 67 -7.98 7.38 -11.45
CA ASP A 67 -7.91 8.46 -10.48
C ASP A 67 -6.45 8.94 -10.37
N SER A 68 -6.26 10.26 -10.34
CA SER A 68 -4.95 10.83 -10.05
C SER A 68 -4.54 10.53 -8.61
N VAL A 69 -3.22 10.51 -8.34
CA VAL A 69 -2.66 10.40 -6.99
C VAL A 69 -3.31 11.42 -6.05
N ASP A 70 -3.42 12.68 -6.50
CA ASP A 70 -4.03 13.77 -5.71
C ASP A 70 -5.51 13.52 -5.40
N SER A 71 -6.27 12.93 -6.33
CA SER A 71 -7.66 12.57 -6.09
C SER A 71 -7.78 11.44 -5.07
N LEU A 72 -6.87 10.47 -5.11
CA LEU A 72 -6.89 9.31 -4.22
C LEU A 72 -6.49 9.68 -2.80
N ILE A 73 -5.44 10.49 -2.60
CA ILE A 73 -5.00 10.88 -1.26
C ILE A 73 -6.07 11.72 -0.51
N ALA A 74 -6.96 12.39 -1.24
CA ALA A 74 -8.05 13.18 -0.66
C ALA A 74 -9.26 12.33 -0.21
N VAL A 75 -9.29 11.02 -0.49
CA VAL A 75 -10.40 10.14 -0.15
C VAL A 75 -10.40 9.79 1.34
N ASP A 76 -11.43 10.23 2.05
CA ASP A 76 -11.74 9.78 3.40
C ASP A 76 -12.17 8.30 3.39
N CYS A 77 -11.44 7.46 4.11
CA CYS A 77 -11.73 6.02 4.20
C CYS A 77 -12.56 5.64 5.44
N GLY A 78 -12.97 6.59 6.30
CA GLY A 78 -13.74 6.35 7.51
C GLY A 78 -13.08 5.30 8.41
N ASP A 79 -13.83 4.29 8.86
CA ASP A 79 -13.33 3.20 9.74
C ASP A 79 -12.22 2.32 9.13
N SER A 80 -11.98 2.46 7.82
CA SER A 80 -10.86 1.79 7.17
C SER A 80 -9.56 2.57 7.28
N GLU A 81 -9.60 3.89 7.55
CA GLU A 81 -8.46 4.80 7.52
C GLU A 81 -7.25 4.28 8.32
N LEU A 82 -6.06 4.48 7.76
CA LEU A 82 -4.80 4.20 8.44
C LEU A 82 -4.37 5.44 9.21
N GLU A 83 -4.17 5.28 10.51
CA GLU A 83 -3.56 6.33 11.32
C GLU A 83 -2.07 6.00 11.52
N LEU A 84 -1.20 6.94 11.14
CA LEU A 84 0.24 6.80 11.33
C LEU A 84 0.58 7.11 12.79
N ILE A 85 1.06 6.12 13.53
CA ILE A 85 1.32 6.21 14.97
C ILE A 85 2.81 6.28 15.32
N ASP A 86 3.70 5.82 14.45
CA ASP A 86 5.16 5.91 14.66
C ASP A 86 5.93 6.01 13.34
N ILE A 87 7.06 6.72 13.34
CA ILE A 87 8.00 6.80 12.23
C ILE A 87 9.44 6.74 12.78
N LYS A 88 10.21 5.74 12.35
CA LYS A 88 11.65 5.66 12.61
C LYS A 88 12.43 5.94 11.35
N ARG A 89 13.04 7.13 11.29
CA ARG A 89 13.84 7.61 10.15
C ARG A 89 15.30 7.13 10.19
N GLU A 90 15.49 5.89 10.61
CA GLU A 90 16.78 5.19 10.55
C GLU A 90 16.81 4.27 9.31
N ASN A 91 17.93 3.63 9.01
CA ASN A 91 17.97 2.57 7.99
C ASN A 91 17.88 1.21 8.70
N PRO A 92 16.85 0.38 8.45
CA PRO A 92 15.73 0.61 7.53
C PRO A 92 14.69 1.59 8.08
N LEU A 93 14.07 2.36 7.18
CA LEU A 93 12.99 3.28 7.51
C LEU A 93 11.79 2.46 7.92
N SER A 94 11.11 2.84 9.01
CA SER A 94 9.87 2.16 9.39
C SER A 94 8.75 3.10 9.75
N PHE A 95 7.53 2.67 9.41
CA PHE A 95 6.28 3.32 9.72
C PHE A 95 5.39 2.34 10.46
N THR A 96 4.74 2.78 11.53
CA THR A 96 3.72 1.97 12.19
C THR A 96 2.37 2.64 12.01
N PHE A 97 1.39 1.90 11.50
CA PHE A 97 0.02 2.35 11.32
C PHE A 97 -0.94 1.56 12.22
N SER A 98 -1.98 2.23 12.74
CA SER A 98 -3.16 1.63 13.36
C SER A 98 -4.34 1.66 12.39
N GLY A 99 -5.26 0.70 12.55
CA GLY A 99 -6.55 0.69 11.84
C GLY A 99 -7.35 -0.59 12.05
N SER A 100 -8.46 -0.75 11.31
CA SER A 100 -9.28 -1.97 11.36
C SER A 100 -8.52 -3.16 10.73
N GLY A 101 -7.87 -3.93 11.59
CA GLY A 101 -6.71 -4.76 11.25
C GLY A 101 -6.77 -5.62 10.00
N LEU A 102 -7.91 -6.28 9.78
CA LEU A 102 -8.09 -7.19 8.66
C LEU A 102 -8.21 -6.46 7.30
N LYS A 103 -8.89 -5.30 7.26
CA LYS A 103 -9.01 -4.48 6.04
C LYS A 103 -7.70 -3.80 5.70
N VAL A 104 -7.01 -3.34 6.74
CA VAL A 104 -5.67 -2.75 6.68
C VAL A 104 -4.66 -3.75 6.13
N ALA A 105 -4.60 -4.96 6.71
CA ALA A 105 -3.71 -6.02 6.26
C ALA A 105 -3.90 -6.34 4.78
N VAL A 106 -5.14 -6.57 4.34
CA VAL A 106 -5.43 -6.95 2.95
C VAL A 106 -5.09 -5.85 1.95
N ALA A 107 -5.53 -4.62 2.19
CA ALA A 107 -5.27 -3.50 1.27
C ALA A 107 -3.76 -3.27 1.11
N LEU A 108 -3.00 -3.46 2.19
CA LEU A 108 -1.57 -3.22 2.19
C LEU A 108 -0.77 -4.39 1.65
N THR A 109 -1.27 -5.63 1.77
CA THR A 109 -0.72 -6.76 1.02
C THR A 109 -0.87 -6.52 -0.48
N VAL A 110 -2.00 -6.01 -0.96
CA VAL A 110 -2.14 -5.65 -2.39
C VAL A 110 -1.11 -4.59 -2.80
N VAL A 111 -0.98 -3.51 -2.02
CA VAL A 111 0.05 -2.46 -2.24
C VAL A 111 1.46 -3.04 -2.25
N ALA A 112 1.78 -3.92 -1.30
CA ALA A 112 3.05 -4.58 -1.19
C ALA A 112 3.39 -5.39 -2.45
N TRP A 113 2.46 -6.23 -2.93
CA TRP A 113 2.65 -7.04 -4.14
C TRP A 113 2.77 -6.20 -5.42
N LEU A 114 2.21 -4.99 -5.43
CA LEU A 114 2.42 -4.03 -6.52
C LEU A 114 3.85 -3.50 -6.55
N CYS A 115 4.40 -3.18 -5.38
CA CYS A 115 5.78 -2.72 -5.24
C CYS A 115 6.80 -3.85 -5.27
N GLY A 116 6.41 -5.12 -5.22
CA GLY A 116 7.35 -6.23 -5.10
C GLY A 116 7.95 -6.35 -3.69
N ALA A 117 7.15 -6.02 -2.67
CA ALA A 117 7.48 -6.20 -1.27
C ALA A 117 7.42 -7.67 -0.84
N GLU A 118 8.09 -7.98 0.26
CA GLU A 118 7.88 -9.19 1.05
C GLU A 118 6.89 -8.89 2.19
N VAL A 119 5.99 -9.84 2.48
CA VAL A 119 4.97 -9.69 3.53
C VAL A 119 5.12 -10.82 4.54
N SER A 120 5.17 -10.49 5.83
CA SER A 120 5.14 -11.44 6.93
C SER A 120 4.02 -11.08 7.92
N VAL A 121 3.35 -12.12 8.43
CA VAL A 121 2.24 -11.98 9.38
C VAL A 121 2.60 -12.73 10.65
N SER A 122 2.47 -12.05 11.79
CA SER A 122 2.65 -12.65 13.11
C SER A 122 1.45 -12.37 14.01
N GLU A 123 1.02 -13.37 14.78
CA GLU A 123 0.07 -13.15 15.88
C GLU A 123 0.84 -12.55 17.07
N ILE A 124 0.33 -11.44 17.61
CA ILE A 124 0.79 -10.87 18.88
C ILE A 124 -0.30 -11.11 19.92
N GLU A 125 0.05 -11.83 20.99
CA GLU A 125 -0.79 -11.94 22.18
C GLU A 125 -0.60 -10.69 23.05
N ALA A 126 -1.63 -9.85 23.13
CA ALA A 126 -1.67 -8.68 24.01
C ALA A 126 -2.78 -8.86 25.04
N GLY A 127 -2.52 -9.69 26.06
CA GLY A 127 -3.51 -10.03 27.09
C GLY A 127 -4.64 -10.93 26.54
N PRO A 128 -5.91 -10.77 26.97
CA PRO A 128 -7.02 -11.63 26.52
C PRO A 128 -7.42 -11.39 25.05
N PHE A 129 -6.75 -10.47 24.35
CA PHE A 129 -7.02 -10.12 22.96
C PHE A 129 -5.86 -10.57 22.06
N LYS A 130 -6.20 -11.27 20.98
CA LYS A 130 -5.28 -11.52 19.87
C LYS A 130 -5.23 -10.29 18.98
N ALA A 131 -4.04 -9.77 18.71
CA ALA A 131 -3.81 -8.75 17.70
C ALA A 131 -2.93 -9.32 16.60
N GLU A 132 -3.27 -9.06 15.34
CA GLU A 132 -2.38 -9.39 14.23
C GLU A 132 -1.39 -8.25 14.02
N SER A 133 -0.12 -8.59 13.87
CA SER A 133 0.90 -7.69 13.36
C SER A 133 1.31 -8.15 11.98
N VAL A 134 1.21 -7.23 11.03
CA VAL A 134 1.70 -7.45 9.67
C VAL A 134 2.95 -6.61 9.50
N GLU A 135 4.06 -7.25 9.14
CA GLU A 135 5.27 -6.55 8.70
C GLU A 135 5.38 -6.65 7.17
N ILE A 136 5.52 -5.51 6.53
CA ILE A 136 5.70 -5.40 5.09
C ILE A 136 7.07 -4.81 4.83
N LYS A 137 7.93 -5.56 4.13
CA LYS A 137 9.24 -5.10 3.68
C LYS A 137 9.18 -4.68 2.23
N LEU A 138 9.16 -3.38 1.98
CA LEU A 138 9.17 -2.81 0.64
C LEU A 138 10.60 -2.78 0.07
N PRO A 139 10.73 -2.73 -1.27
CA PRO A 139 12.01 -2.45 -1.92
C PRO A 139 12.64 -1.15 -1.42
N SER A 140 13.82 -0.84 -1.94
CA SER A 140 14.47 0.42 -1.63
C SER A 140 13.52 1.60 -1.86
N LEU A 141 13.59 2.64 -1.04
CA LEU A 141 12.68 3.80 -1.14
C LEU A 141 12.55 4.34 -2.58
N ALA A 142 13.68 4.46 -3.29
CA ALA A 142 13.73 4.92 -4.68
C ALA A 142 13.05 3.93 -5.66
N ASP A 143 13.25 2.63 -5.47
CA ASP A 143 12.59 1.60 -6.28
C ASP A 143 11.08 1.57 -6.01
N GLY A 144 10.69 1.78 -4.75
CA GLY A 144 9.29 1.89 -4.34
C GLY A 144 8.59 3.05 -5.02
N ILE A 145 9.17 4.25 -4.98
CA ILE A 145 8.65 5.44 -5.68
C ILE A 145 8.56 5.18 -7.18
N SER A 146 9.63 4.68 -7.80
CA SER A 146 9.67 4.41 -9.25
C SER A 146 8.58 3.42 -9.69
N ARG A 147 8.33 2.38 -8.89
CA ARG A 147 7.27 1.40 -9.18
C ARG A 147 5.88 1.98 -9.01
N PHE A 148 5.64 2.79 -7.99
CA PHE A 148 4.37 3.48 -7.86
C PHE A 148 4.14 4.45 -9.00
N ASP A 149 5.16 5.25 -9.32
CA ASP A 149 5.12 6.21 -10.41
C ASP A 149 4.74 5.52 -11.73
N PHE A 150 5.39 4.40 -12.06
CA PHE A 150 5.02 3.56 -13.19
C PHE A 150 3.54 3.15 -13.18
N ILE A 151 3.02 2.67 -12.05
CA ILE A 151 1.62 2.21 -11.95
C ILE A 151 0.62 3.36 -12.18
N PHE A 152 0.92 4.55 -11.66
CA PHE A 152 0.06 5.73 -11.76
C PHE A 152 0.27 6.56 -13.04
N HIS A 153 1.46 6.53 -13.65
CA HIS A 153 1.83 7.37 -14.80
C HIS A 153 2.02 6.64 -16.13
N GLU A 154 2.52 5.40 -16.16
CA GLU A 154 2.80 4.69 -17.43
C GLU A 154 1.51 4.36 -18.23
N ASN A 155 0.34 4.47 -17.58
CA ASN A 155 -0.97 4.34 -18.20
C ASN A 155 -1.57 5.66 -18.74
N SER A 156 -0.92 6.81 -18.52
CA SER A 156 -1.34 8.10 -19.09
C SER A 156 -0.83 8.30 -20.51
N THR A 157 0.37 7.81 -20.82
CA THR A 157 1.05 7.95 -22.12
C THR A 157 0.52 7.01 -23.21
N GLN A 158 -0.20 5.94 -22.84
CA GLN A 158 -0.92 5.11 -23.81
C GLN A 158 -2.21 5.77 -24.33
N ARG A 159 -2.81 6.72 -23.59
CA ARG A 159 -3.99 7.46 -24.04
C ARG A 159 -3.70 8.46 -25.15
N THR A 160 -2.57 9.17 -25.08
CA THR A 160 -2.19 10.14 -26.13
C THR A 160 -1.95 9.49 -27.50
N LYS A 161 -1.75 8.17 -27.56
CA LYS A 161 -1.59 7.45 -28.84
C LYS A 161 -2.86 6.78 -29.35
N LEU A 162 -3.90 6.66 -28.52
CA LEU A 162 -5.18 6.03 -28.89
C LEU A 162 -6.25 7.06 -29.27
N ASP A 163 -6.17 8.28 -28.72
CA ASP A 163 -7.10 9.36 -29.05
C ASP A 163 -6.69 10.17 -30.31
N ASP A 164 -5.49 9.90 -30.86
CA ASP A 164 -4.94 10.54 -32.08
C ASP A 164 -5.07 9.66 -33.35
N ASN A 165 -5.87 8.58 -33.33
CA ASN A 165 -6.15 7.72 -34.49
C ASN A 165 -7.64 7.66 -34.86
#